data_AF-A0A397FFG3-F1
#
_entry.id   AF-A0A397FFG3-F1
#
_cell.length_a   1.000
_cell.length_b   1.000
_cell.length_c   1.000
_cell.angle_alpha   90.00
_cell.angle_beta   90.00
_cell.angle_gamma   90.00
#
_symmetry.space_group_name_H-M   'P 1'
#
loop_
_entity.id
_entity.type
_entity.pdbx_description
1 polymer ?
#
loop_
_entity_poly.entity_id
_entity_poly.type
_entity_poly.pdbx_seq_one_letter_code
_entity_poly.pdbx_strand_id
1 'polypeptide(L)'
;MMMLLRRQVSAMRPCVGAASFATHRQQLSYDEPGKKRKVKVALVTGYTGTGYHGVQIQENAVDVPTIEHEVRAALFKAGCILESNYGDMSKIGCGRIAHLPAEINAHLPADIRVFTATKVHQSFRAREDCILREYEYFLPLSFLSSLCPPGMSVDDAAKAFIKTLPRFEGIHDFHNFTKQRRFFYKQLANKQLAKQRRRLGETGDDVETFIEHDEVDDGEHDPPSTCHQETDISVENGVRKSLQRHRRTIYACRGTLVPDMHGEPYVHIHLTGASFLLNQIRCMVGAAMAVATGAMTPSLFDAALRTNQVVSVPTAPAEGLVLSSCGFGAKQHLISLLRDHNTPRNLSVTGNPNQAPHRVLVSDTDAELHQMLRFRNEVLSVIYKEVVRMWRESDFVAAWPEHFASWSATLNAQSNGNHPEILAALQTVLANDAGKAANSERVVREARVTGDALKVLPRGFNTAVCIHFGITPGVYVTDVVAGVKRVH
;
A
#
# COMPACT_ATOMS: atom_id res chain seq x y z
N MET A 1 7.20 9.39 3.35
CA MET A 1 7.37 8.08 4.02
C MET A 1 8.32 8.25 5.19
N MET A 2 8.04 7.61 6.32
CA MET A 2 8.87 7.62 7.52
C MET A 2 9.56 6.28 7.72
N MET A 3 10.89 6.28 7.83
CA MET A 3 11.70 5.08 7.98
C MET A 3 12.34 4.96 9.36
N LEU A 4 12.42 3.70 9.83
CA LEU A 4 13.21 3.23 10.98
C LEU A 4 13.49 1.74 10.83
N LEU A 5 14.69 1.33 11.23
CA LEU A 5 15.05 -0.04 11.62
C LEU A 5 15.68 -0.01 13.02
N ARG A 6 15.79 -1.16 13.70
CA ARG A 6 16.22 -1.31 15.11
C ARG A 6 17.22 -2.46 15.18
N ARG A 7 18.32 -2.33 15.94
CA ARG A 7 19.04 -3.50 16.49
C ARG A 7 19.47 -3.26 17.94
N GLN A 8 19.26 -4.29 18.77
CA GLN A 8 19.87 -4.42 20.10
C GLN A 8 21.39 -4.53 19.95
N VAL A 9 22.15 -3.83 20.80
CA VAL A 9 23.59 -4.05 20.95
C VAL A 9 23.80 -4.71 22.31
N SER A 10 24.38 -5.92 22.28
CA SER A 10 25.14 -6.44 23.41
C SER A 10 26.56 -5.85 23.35
N ALA A 11 27.12 -5.58 24.53
CA ALA A 11 28.31 -4.77 24.76
C ALA A 11 29.62 -5.41 24.25
N MET A 12 30.56 -4.56 23.77
CA MET A 12 31.99 -4.61 24.08
C MET A 12 32.69 -3.31 23.59
N ARG A 13 33.70 -2.84 24.34
CA ARG A 13 34.65 -1.74 24.03
C ARG A 13 36.05 -2.37 23.80
N PRO A 14 37.13 -1.60 23.51
CA PRO A 14 37.39 -0.66 22.40
C PRO A 14 38.76 -0.99 21.70
N CYS A 15 39.23 -0.21 20.70
CA CYS A 15 40.63 0.29 20.58
C CYS A 15 41.00 0.98 19.22
N VAL A 16 41.48 2.23 19.35
CA VAL A 16 42.64 2.93 18.70
C VAL A 16 42.78 3.11 17.17
N GLY A 17 43.02 4.37 16.74
CA GLY A 17 43.90 4.70 15.59
C GLY A 17 43.49 5.89 14.70
N ALA A 18 44.29 6.97 14.68
CA ALA A 18 44.16 8.18 13.84
C ALA A 18 44.51 7.91 12.33
N ALA A 19 44.31 8.76 11.31
CA ALA A 19 44.44 10.23 11.21
C ALA A 19 43.88 10.81 9.87
N SER A 20 43.56 12.12 9.93
CA SER A 20 43.74 13.21 8.94
C SER A 20 43.33 13.05 7.46
N PHE A 21 42.37 13.88 7.02
CA PHE A 21 42.55 14.84 5.90
C PHE A 21 41.65 16.07 6.12
N ALA A 22 42.26 17.25 6.11
CA ALA A 22 41.60 18.55 6.31
C ALA A 22 41.29 19.20 4.96
N THR A 23 40.08 19.76 4.80
CA THR A 23 39.82 20.81 3.81
C THR A 23 38.67 21.72 4.25
N HIS A 24 38.91 23.02 4.03
CA HIS A 24 38.02 24.18 4.10
C HIS A 24 36.71 24.09 4.89
N ARG A 25 36.72 24.68 6.09
CA ARG A 25 35.54 24.95 6.90
C ARG A 25 35.32 26.47 6.95
N GLN A 26 34.45 27.00 6.09
CA GLN A 26 33.82 28.29 6.35
C GLN A 26 32.95 28.14 7.61
N GLN A 27 33.18 29.04 8.57
CA GLN A 27 32.65 28.99 9.93
C GLN A 27 31.12 29.13 9.95
N LEU A 28 30.43 28.02 10.19
CA LEU A 28 29.13 28.03 10.86
C LEU A 28 29.43 27.93 12.36
N SER A 29 28.93 28.87 13.17
CA SER A 29 29.18 28.93 14.62
C SER A 29 28.71 27.64 15.30
N TYR A 30 29.67 26.85 15.77
CA TYR A 30 29.44 25.61 16.51
C TYR A 30 29.32 25.93 18.01
N ASP A 31 28.11 25.83 18.56
CA ASP A 31 27.91 25.75 20.01
C ASP A 31 28.58 24.46 20.55
N GLU A 32 29.10 24.54 21.79
CA GLU A 32 29.94 23.58 22.52
C GLU A 32 29.64 22.07 22.39
N PRO A 33 30.66 21.19 22.65
CA PRO A 33 30.56 19.73 22.49
C PRO A 33 29.75 19.06 23.62
N GLY A 34 28.42 19.25 23.61
CA GLY A 34 27.47 18.43 24.33
C GLY A 34 27.03 17.20 23.51
N LYS A 35 26.88 16.02 24.13
CA LYS A 35 26.27 14.83 23.50
C LYS A 35 24.90 15.18 22.90
N LYS A 36 24.81 15.35 21.58
CA LYS A 36 23.53 15.55 20.89
C LYS A 36 22.62 14.34 21.13
N ARG A 37 21.45 14.57 21.73
CA ARG A 37 20.46 13.51 22.00
C ARG A 37 19.81 13.06 20.70
N LYS A 38 19.83 11.75 20.41
CA LYS A 38 19.10 11.17 19.27
C LYS A 38 17.60 11.32 19.47
N VAL A 39 16.90 11.70 18.41
CA VAL A 39 15.45 11.94 18.43
C VAL A 39 14.84 11.21 17.25
N LYS A 40 13.70 10.56 17.49
CA LYS A 40 12.92 9.93 16.44
C LYS A 40 12.03 10.96 15.77
N VAL A 41 12.16 11.06 14.45
CA VAL A 41 11.51 12.10 13.64
C VAL A 41 10.64 11.46 12.58
N ALA A 42 9.54 12.14 12.30
CA ALA A 42 8.58 11.87 11.26
C ALA A 42 8.76 12.77 10.06
N LEU A 43 9.03 12.19 8.89
CA LEU A 43 9.11 12.91 7.62
C LEU A 43 7.86 12.64 6.78
N VAL A 44 7.15 13.71 6.42
CA VAL A 44 6.12 13.67 5.37
C VAL A 44 6.80 14.06 4.07
N THR A 45 6.71 13.19 3.07
CA THR A 45 7.43 13.35 1.81
C THR A 45 6.53 13.06 0.62
N GLY A 46 6.77 13.74 -0.49
CA GLY A 46 6.17 13.48 -1.79
C GLY A 46 7.26 13.26 -2.83
N TYR A 47 6.98 12.43 -3.83
CA TYR A 47 7.94 12.13 -4.89
C TYR A 47 7.25 11.66 -6.17
N THR A 48 7.92 11.76 -7.31
CA THR A 48 7.57 11.00 -8.52
C THR A 48 8.37 9.70 -8.54
N GLY A 49 7.73 8.60 -8.95
CA GLY A 49 8.38 7.28 -9.00
C GLY A 49 9.27 7.08 -10.23
N THR A 50 9.17 7.94 -11.24
CA THR A 50 9.93 7.84 -12.48
C THR A 50 11.43 7.90 -12.22
N GLY A 51 12.19 6.96 -12.81
CA GLY A 51 13.63 6.88 -12.61
C GLY A 51 14.06 6.22 -11.31
N TYR A 52 13.12 5.68 -10.52
CA TYR A 52 13.39 4.99 -9.25
C TYR A 52 12.80 3.59 -9.21
N HIS A 53 13.53 2.64 -8.64
CA HIS A 53 13.09 1.26 -8.41
C HIS A 53 12.30 1.13 -7.11
N GLY A 54 11.27 1.97 -6.98
CA GLY A 54 10.44 2.06 -5.80
C GLY A 54 11.11 2.79 -4.63
N VAL A 55 10.51 2.63 -3.46
CA VAL A 55 10.84 3.47 -2.31
C VAL A 55 11.97 2.91 -1.48
N GLN A 56 12.00 1.60 -1.24
CA GLN A 56 12.95 0.97 -0.32
C GLN A 56 14.23 0.56 -1.06
N ILE A 57 15.39 0.67 -0.41
CA ILE A 57 16.63 0.08 -0.91
C ILE A 57 16.45 -1.44 -1.02
N GLN A 58 16.87 -1.97 -2.16
CA GLN A 58 16.99 -3.40 -2.41
C GLN A 58 18.45 -3.79 -2.14
N GLU A 59 18.73 -4.58 -1.10
CA GLU A 59 20.11 -4.95 -0.74
C GLU A 59 20.78 -5.88 -1.77
N ASN A 60 19.97 -6.55 -2.61
CA ASN A 60 20.45 -7.53 -3.59
C ASN A 60 20.66 -6.94 -4.99
N ALA A 61 20.31 -5.67 -5.21
CA ALA A 61 20.47 -5.00 -6.50
C ALA A 61 21.60 -3.97 -6.41
N VAL A 62 22.62 -4.11 -7.26
CA VAL A 62 23.76 -3.18 -7.30
C VAL A 62 23.30 -1.86 -7.94
N ASP A 63 23.44 -0.76 -7.20
CA ASP A 63 23.30 0.63 -7.67
C ASP A 63 21.97 0.98 -8.37
N VAL A 64 20.85 0.43 -7.91
CA VAL A 64 19.53 0.89 -8.37
C VAL A 64 19.07 2.13 -7.58
N PRO A 65 18.69 3.24 -8.25
CA PRO A 65 18.21 4.44 -7.57
C PRO A 65 16.88 4.15 -6.87
N THR A 66 16.78 4.55 -5.60
CA THR A 66 15.55 4.44 -4.81
C THR A 66 15.29 5.73 -4.04
N ILE A 67 14.03 6.01 -3.75
CA ILE A 67 13.65 7.22 -3.00
C ILE A 67 14.30 7.23 -1.61
N GLU A 68 14.38 6.08 -0.94
CA GLU A 68 15.05 5.94 0.36
C GLU A 68 16.55 6.26 0.25
N HIS A 69 17.23 5.87 -0.83
CA HIS A 69 18.63 6.23 -1.06
C HIS A 69 18.83 7.75 -1.06
N GLU A 70 18.07 8.46 -1.88
CA GLU A 70 18.15 9.93 -2.00
C GLU A 70 17.86 10.63 -0.66
N VAL A 71 16.78 10.24 0.02
CA VAL A 71 16.41 10.83 1.32
C VAL A 71 17.48 10.56 2.38
N ARG A 72 18.09 9.36 2.39
CA ARG A 72 19.20 9.03 3.31
C ARG A 72 20.43 9.87 3.01
N ALA A 73 20.81 10.00 1.75
CA ALA A 73 21.95 10.81 1.32
C ALA A 73 21.75 12.29 1.70
N ALA A 74 20.54 12.82 1.50
CA ALA A 74 20.18 14.18 1.88
C ALA A 74 20.21 14.39 3.41
N LEU A 75 19.70 13.44 4.20
CA LEU A 75 19.78 13.47 5.67
C LEU A 75 21.23 13.46 6.18
N PHE A 76 22.11 12.70 5.53
CA PHE A 76 23.53 12.68 5.85
C PHE A 76 24.20 14.03 5.55
N LYS A 77 23.97 14.59 4.36
CA LYS A 77 24.48 15.91 3.94
C LYS A 77 23.96 17.05 4.84
N ALA A 78 22.71 16.96 5.30
CA ALA A 78 22.11 17.87 6.28
C ALA A 78 22.63 17.66 7.72
N GLY A 79 23.60 16.76 7.95
CA GLY A 79 24.22 16.55 9.26
C GLY A 79 23.34 15.83 10.29
N CYS A 80 22.26 15.18 9.86
CA CYS A 80 21.35 14.43 10.73
C CYS A 80 21.83 13.02 11.05
N ILE A 81 22.79 12.52 10.28
CA ILE A 81 23.43 11.21 10.43
C ILE A 81 24.93 11.47 10.58
N LEU A 82 25.53 10.97 11.67
CA LEU A 82 26.99 11.01 11.84
C LEU A 82 27.64 10.05 10.83
N GLU A 83 28.84 10.37 10.37
CA GLU A 83 29.63 9.52 9.46
C GLU A 83 29.83 8.10 10.03
N SER A 84 30.09 7.98 11.34
CA SER A 84 30.17 6.69 12.03
C SER A 84 28.87 5.87 12.06
N ASN A 85 27.74 6.48 11.68
CA ASN A 85 26.41 5.86 11.61
C ASN A 85 25.90 5.78 10.17
N TYR A 86 26.69 6.20 9.17
CA TYR A 86 26.32 6.06 7.76
C TYR A 86 26.25 4.57 7.42
N GLY A 87 25.09 4.11 6.93
CA GLY A 87 24.77 2.67 6.77
C GLY A 87 23.88 2.07 7.87
N ASP A 88 23.74 2.70 9.04
CA ASP A 88 22.83 2.26 10.12
C ASP A 88 21.63 3.21 10.26
N MET A 89 20.53 2.84 9.60
CA MET A 89 19.28 3.61 9.54
C MET A 89 18.57 3.79 10.89
N SER A 90 19.00 3.10 11.95
CA SER A 90 18.42 3.21 13.29
C SER A 90 18.93 4.41 14.09
N LYS A 91 19.98 5.08 13.60
CA LYS A 91 20.79 6.03 14.38
C LYS A 91 20.75 7.48 13.85
N ILE A 92 19.57 7.94 13.42
CA ILE A 92 19.34 9.34 13.04
C ILE A 92 19.23 10.21 14.30
N GLY A 93 19.98 11.31 14.36
CA GLY A 93 19.98 12.23 15.48
C GLY A 93 19.94 13.67 15.01
N CYS A 94 18.76 14.29 15.04
CA CYS A 94 18.64 15.72 14.79
C CYS A 94 18.13 16.46 16.03
N GLY A 95 18.93 17.41 16.53
CA GLY A 95 18.59 18.26 17.66
C GLY A 95 17.78 19.51 17.30
N ARG A 96 17.72 19.87 16.01
CA ARG A 96 17.04 21.07 15.48
C ARG A 96 15.99 20.65 14.44
N ILE A 97 14.71 20.85 14.74
CA ILE A 97 13.61 20.38 13.86
C ILE A 97 13.04 21.52 13.00
N ALA A 98 13.15 22.76 13.47
CA ALA A 98 12.42 23.92 12.92
C ALA A 98 12.80 24.32 11.46
N HIS A 99 13.89 23.80 10.90
CA HIS A 99 14.30 24.07 9.50
C HIS A 99 14.74 22.82 8.74
N LEU A 100 14.57 21.65 9.36
CA LEU A 100 15.07 20.40 8.84
C LEU A 100 14.52 20.04 7.45
N PRO A 101 13.24 20.27 7.11
CA PRO A 101 12.74 20.04 5.76
C PRO A 101 13.51 20.86 4.71
N ALA A 102 13.80 22.14 4.97
CA ALA A 102 14.51 23.01 4.02
C ALA A 102 15.96 22.55 3.81
N GLU A 103 16.66 22.16 4.89
CA GLU A 103 18.02 21.63 4.84
C GLU A 103 18.10 20.32 4.06
N ILE A 104 17.15 19.39 4.30
CA ILE A 104 17.09 18.13 3.54
C ILE A 104 16.79 18.43 2.06
N ASN A 105 15.80 19.28 1.78
CA ASN A 105 15.40 19.62 0.41
C ASN A 105 16.52 20.30 -0.40
N ALA A 106 17.48 20.98 0.24
CA ALA A 106 18.63 21.56 -0.44
C ALA A 106 19.58 20.51 -1.05
N HIS A 107 19.43 19.25 -0.65
CA HIS A 107 20.21 18.11 -1.12
C HIS A 107 19.40 17.07 -1.88
N LEU A 108 18.09 17.31 -2.06
CA LEU A 108 17.22 16.43 -2.81
C LEU A 108 17.01 16.94 -4.25
N PRO A 109 16.83 16.02 -5.21
CA PRO A 109 16.38 16.38 -6.54
C PRO A 109 14.94 16.93 -6.53
N ALA A 110 14.54 17.64 -7.59
CA ALA A 110 13.27 18.39 -7.63
C ALA A 110 12.02 17.50 -7.60
N ASP A 111 12.17 16.23 -7.98
CA ASP A 111 11.19 15.16 -7.96
C ASP A 111 10.98 14.54 -6.58
N ILE A 112 11.78 14.89 -5.55
CA ILE A 112 11.60 14.43 -4.18
C ILE A 112 11.54 15.62 -3.23
N ARG A 113 10.49 15.66 -2.39
CA ARG A 113 10.29 16.74 -1.43
C ARG A 113 9.95 16.22 -0.04
N VAL A 114 10.59 16.80 0.97
CA VAL A 114 10.18 16.71 2.38
C VAL A 114 9.33 17.93 2.72
N PHE A 115 8.10 17.71 3.15
CA PHE A 115 7.17 18.77 3.55
C PHE A 115 7.35 19.13 5.03
N THR A 116 7.39 18.11 5.90
CA THR A 116 7.45 18.32 7.34
C THR A 116 8.41 17.36 8.02
N ALA A 117 8.89 17.78 9.19
CA ALA A 117 9.68 16.96 10.10
C ALA A 117 9.13 17.10 11.53
N THR A 118 8.56 16.05 12.09
CA THR A 118 7.89 16.10 13.42
C THR A 118 8.53 15.14 14.41
N LYS A 119 8.86 15.60 15.61
CA LYS A 119 9.32 14.68 16.67
C LYS A 119 8.19 13.74 17.09
N VAL A 120 8.48 12.44 17.13
CA VAL A 120 7.52 11.39 17.51
C VAL A 120 8.02 10.54 18.68
N HIS A 121 7.10 9.76 19.27
CA HIS A 121 7.43 8.80 20.31
C HIS A 121 8.26 7.63 19.79
N GLN A 122 9.12 7.05 20.63
CA GLN A 122 10.00 5.94 20.26
C GLN A 122 9.25 4.67 19.82
N SER A 123 8.04 4.46 20.35
CA SER A 123 7.18 3.33 19.95
C SER A 123 6.61 3.48 18.54
N PHE A 124 6.47 4.70 18.01
CA PHE A 124 5.79 4.92 16.74
C PHE A 124 6.45 4.14 15.59
N ARG A 125 5.66 3.49 14.74
CA ARG A 125 6.08 2.72 13.58
C ARG A 125 5.17 3.10 12.41
N ALA A 126 5.65 3.96 11.52
CA ALA A 126 4.81 4.52 10.45
C ALA A 126 4.11 3.46 9.57
N ARG A 127 4.77 2.33 9.27
CA ARG A 127 4.18 1.24 8.49
C ARG A 127 3.05 0.52 9.24
N GLU A 128 3.26 0.24 10.52
CA GLU A 128 2.34 -0.55 11.37
C GLU A 128 1.19 0.30 11.93
N ASP A 129 1.49 1.57 12.26
CA ASP A 129 0.54 2.52 12.84
C ASP A 129 -0.30 3.24 11.77
N CYS A 130 0.12 3.21 10.51
CA CYS A 130 -0.73 3.64 9.40
C CYS A 130 -1.86 2.61 9.26
N ILE A 131 -3.09 3.10 9.26
CA ILE A 131 -4.32 2.30 9.31
C ILE A 131 -5.18 2.44 8.05
N LEU A 132 -4.89 3.46 7.26
CA LEU A 132 -5.64 3.80 6.06
C LEU A 132 -4.67 4.31 5.00
N ARG A 133 -4.85 3.88 3.76
CA ARG A 133 -4.14 4.44 2.61
C ARG A 133 -5.16 4.84 1.58
N GLU A 134 -4.96 6.02 1.02
CA GLU A 134 -5.74 6.55 -0.10
C GLU A 134 -4.85 6.58 -1.33
N TYR A 135 -5.29 5.88 -2.37
CA TYR A 135 -4.64 5.87 -3.66
C TYR A 135 -5.56 6.50 -4.69
N GLU A 136 -4.93 7.15 -5.66
CA GLU A 136 -5.56 7.62 -6.87
C GLU A 136 -5.00 6.82 -8.04
N TYR A 137 -5.83 6.57 -9.04
CA TYR A 137 -5.38 6.05 -10.32
C TYR A 137 -6.01 6.83 -11.46
N PHE A 138 -5.18 7.34 -12.36
CA PHE A 138 -5.62 8.11 -13.52
C PHE A 138 -5.48 7.26 -14.77
N LEU A 139 -6.60 6.99 -15.43
CA LEU A 139 -6.68 6.20 -16.66
C LEU A 139 -7.15 7.09 -17.83
N PRO A 140 -6.32 7.35 -18.85
CA PRO A 140 -6.75 8.10 -20.03
C PRO A 140 -7.86 7.38 -20.78
N LEU A 141 -8.85 8.12 -21.28
CA LEU A 141 -9.92 7.53 -22.10
C LEU A 141 -9.39 7.05 -23.45
N SER A 142 -8.36 7.69 -24.02
CA SER A 142 -7.74 7.19 -25.27
C SER A 142 -7.15 5.79 -25.07
N PHE A 143 -6.49 5.55 -23.94
CA PHE A 143 -5.93 4.24 -23.60
C PHE A 143 -7.01 3.20 -23.36
N LEU A 144 -8.11 3.56 -22.68
CA LEU A 144 -9.25 2.64 -22.57
C LEU A 144 -9.88 2.36 -23.94
N SER A 145 -9.96 3.37 -24.81
CA SER A 145 -10.49 3.24 -26.17
C SER A 145 -9.67 2.28 -27.03
N SER A 146 -8.33 2.28 -26.90
CA SER A 146 -7.47 1.36 -27.67
C SER A 146 -7.65 -0.10 -27.30
N LEU A 147 -8.28 -0.38 -26.16
CA LEU A 147 -8.57 -1.74 -25.69
C LEU A 147 -10.00 -2.19 -26.04
N CYS A 148 -10.85 -1.27 -26.51
CA CYS A 148 -12.23 -1.58 -26.84
C CYS A 148 -12.30 -2.42 -28.13
N PRO A 149 -13.11 -3.50 -28.17
CA PRO A 149 -13.33 -4.24 -29.39
C PRO A 149 -14.08 -3.38 -30.44
N PRO A 150 -13.98 -3.73 -31.74
CA PRO A 150 -14.67 -3.00 -32.79
C PRO A 150 -16.18 -2.86 -32.52
N GLY A 151 -16.70 -1.64 -32.59
CA GLY A 151 -18.11 -1.33 -32.36
C GLY A 151 -18.50 -1.03 -30.91
N MET A 152 -17.59 -1.19 -29.94
CA MET A 152 -17.83 -0.74 -28.56
C MET A 152 -17.50 0.74 -28.39
N SER A 153 -18.43 1.51 -27.81
CA SER A 153 -18.19 2.90 -27.45
C SER A 153 -17.29 3.01 -26.22
N VAL A 154 -16.29 3.90 -26.25
CA VAL A 154 -15.43 4.22 -25.10
C VAL A 154 -16.25 4.74 -23.91
N ASP A 155 -17.35 5.45 -24.15
CA ASP A 155 -18.22 5.95 -23.08
C ASP A 155 -18.92 4.80 -22.35
N ASP A 156 -19.32 3.77 -23.07
CA ASP A 156 -19.96 2.60 -22.49
C ASP A 156 -18.94 1.73 -21.75
N ALA A 157 -17.72 1.60 -22.29
CA ALA A 157 -16.60 0.99 -21.60
C ALA A 157 -16.27 1.75 -20.29
N ALA A 158 -16.20 3.08 -20.33
CA ALA A 158 -15.94 3.92 -19.16
C ALA A 158 -17.05 3.77 -18.10
N LYS A 159 -18.32 3.76 -18.50
CA LYS A 159 -19.45 3.47 -17.59
C LYS A 159 -19.36 2.08 -16.97
N ALA A 160 -19.06 1.06 -17.78
CA ALA A 160 -18.89 -0.32 -17.30
C ALA A 160 -17.71 -0.45 -16.33
N PHE A 161 -16.59 0.24 -16.63
CA PHE A 161 -15.42 0.34 -15.78
C PHE A 161 -15.79 0.96 -14.43
N ILE A 162 -16.38 2.16 -14.43
CA ILE A 162 -16.81 2.88 -13.21
C ILE A 162 -17.79 2.05 -12.39
N LYS A 163 -18.75 1.37 -13.04
CA LYS A 163 -19.73 0.49 -12.38
C LYS A 163 -19.10 -0.75 -11.75
N THR A 164 -17.94 -1.19 -12.23
CA THR A 164 -17.25 -2.37 -11.72
C THR A 164 -16.46 -2.07 -10.44
N LEU A 165 -15.91 -0.86 -10.30
CA LEU A 165 -15.04 -0.47 -9.17
C LEU A 165 -15.64 -0.71 -7.77
N PRO A 166 -16.93 -0.37 -7.49
CA PRO A 166 -17.50 -0.58 -6.16
C PRO A 166 -17.60 -2.05 -5.74
N ARG A 167 -17.51 -3.00 -6.69
CA ARG A 167 -17.55 -4.45 -6.37
C ARG A 167 -16.35 -4.88 -5.51
N PHE A 168 -15.26 -4.13 -5.54
CA PHE A 168 -14.09 -4.36 -4.68
C PHE A 168 -14.28 -3.90 -3.23
N GLU A 169 -15.29 -3.06 -2.94
CA GLU A 169 -15.56 -2.57 -1.58
C GLU A 169 -15.95 -3.74 -0.66
N GLY A 170 -15.51 -3.67 0.60
CA GLY A 170 -15.70 -4.74 1.58
C GLY A 170 -14.43 -5.51 1.92
N ILE A 171 -14.61 -6.72 2.45
CA ILE A 171 -13.52 -7.58 2.92
C ILE A 171 -13.45 -8.80 2.02
N HIS A 172 -12.41 -8.89 1.19
CA HIS A 172 -12.23 -9.98 0.23
C HIS A 172 -10.87 -10.65 0.40
N ASP A 173 -10.73 -11.85 -0.16
CA ASP A 173 -9.46 -12.54 -0.30
C ASP A 173 -8.85 -12.18 -1.67
N PHE A 174 -7.88 -11.25 -1.69
CA PHE A 174 -7.30 -10.71 -2.92
C PHE A 174 -6.16 -11.57 -3.48
N HIS A 175 -6.24 -12.90 -3.32
CA HIS A 175 -5.17 -13.82 -3.74
C HIS A 175 -4.92 -13.83 -5.25
N ASN A 176 -5.96 -13.60 -6.07
CA ASN A 176 -5.83 -13.43 -7.52
C ASN A 176 -5.31 -12.03 -7.91
N PHE A 177 -5.36 -11.05 -7.00
CA PHE A 177 -5.01 -9.65 -7.25
C PHE A 177 -3.65 -9.32 -6.64
N THR A 178 -2.66 -10.19 -6.83
CA THR A 178 -1.27 -9.93 -6.42
C THR A 178 -0.36 -10.81 -7.27
N LYS A 179 0.85 -10.33 -7.60
CA LYS A 179 1.87 -11.20 -8.20
C LYS A 179 2.33 -12.23 -7.16
N GLN A 180 2.68 -13.42 -7.63
CA GLN A 180 3.17 -14.52 -6.79
C GLN A 180 4.53 -14.17 -6.20
N ARG A 181 4.70 -14.29 -4.88
CA ARG A 181 6.04 -14.32 -4.27
C ARG A 181 6.57 -15.75 -4.35
N ARG A 182 7.15 -16.14 -5.49
CA ARG A 182 7.76 -17.47 -5.70
C ARG A 182 8.70 -17.84 -4.55
N PHE A 183 9.52 -16.88 -4.11
CA PHE A 183 10.45 -17.05 -2.99
C PHE A 183 9.76 -17.38 -1.64
N PHE A 184 8.60 -16.79 -1.35
CA PHE A 184 7.87 -17.09 -0.11
C PHE A 184 7.33 -18.53 -0.10
N TYR A 185 6.78 -19.00 -1.23
CA TYR A 185 6.27 -20.36 -1.34
C TYR A 185 7.41 -21.38 -1.32
N LYS A 186 8.55 -21.06 -1.94
CA LYS A 186 9.80 -21.82 -1.83
C LYS A 186 10.27 -21.93 -0.38
N GLN A 187 10.26 -20.84 0.39
CA GLN A 187 10.59 -20.89 1.82
C GLN A 187 9.57 -21.70 2.65
N LEU A 188 8.27 -21.59 2.35
CA LEU A 188 7.26 -22.36 3.04
C LEU A 188 7.41 -23.86 2.77
N ALA A 189 7.70 -24.23 1.52
CA ALA A 189 8.03 -25.60 1.11
C ALA A 189 9.27 -26.10 1.85
N ASN A 190 10.34 -25.29 1.90
CA ASN A 190 11.56 -25.63 2.62
C ASN A 190 11.32 -25.84 4.13
N LYS A 191 10.49 -25.00 4.77
CA LYS A 191 10.10 -25.19 6.18
C LYS A 191 9.27 -26.46 6.41
N GLN A 192 8.39 -26.82 5.47
CA GLN A 192 7.61 -28.06 5.55
C GLN A 192 8.49 -29.29 5.37
N LEU A 193 9.40 -29.27 4.40
CA LEU A 193 10.39 -30.32 4.17
C LEU A 193 11.32 -30.49 5.37
N ALA A 194 11.83 -29.40 5.95
CA ALA A 194 12.64 -29.44 7.17
C ALA A 194 11.87 -30.06 8.35
N LYS A 195 10.59 -29.71 8.50
CA LYS A 195 9.71 -30.31 9.52
C LYS A 195 9.46 -31.80 9.28
N GLN A 196 9.40 -32.23 8.03
CA GLN A 196 9.22 -33.64 7.65
C GLN A 196 10.50 -34.46 7.86
N ARG A 197 11.68 -33.91 7.50
CA ARG A 197 12.99 -34.51 7.79
C ARG A 197 13.22 -34.70 9.29
N ARG A 198 12.88 -33.68 10.10
CA ARG A 198 12.91 -33.78 11.58
C ARG A 198 11.99 -34.87 12.12
N ARG A 199 10.85 -35.15 11.48
CA ARG A 199 9.95 -36.25 11.86
C ARG A 199 10.49 -37.63 11.47
N LEU A 200 11.33 -37.70 10.45
CA LEU A 200 11.96 -38.93 9.95
C LEU A 200 13.31 -39.25 10.64
N GLY A 201 13.75 -38.41 11.59
CA GLY A 201 14.98 -38.64 12.36
C GLY A 201 16.28 -38.28 11.63
N GLU A 202 16.21 -37.56 10.52
CA GLU A 202 17.39 -37.11 9.77
C GLU A 202 17.98 -35.85 10.41
N THR A 203 19.23 -35.94 10.88
CA THR A 203 20.02 -34.81 11.37
C THR A 203 20.81 -34.17 10.22
N GLY A 204 20.31 -33.05 9.70
CA GLY A 204 21.08 -32.17 8.81
C GLY A 204 21.23 -30.80 9.45
N ASP A 205 22.36 -30.13 9.20
CA ASP A 205 22.64 -28.79 9.71
C ASP A 205 21.52 -27.81 9.33
N ASP A 206 20.77 -27.36 10.34
CA ASP A 206 19.72 -26.37 10.19
C ASP A 206 20.38 -24.99 10.01
N VAL A 207 20.59 -24.57 8.75
CA VAL A 207 20.86 -23.16 8.47
C VAL A 207 19.57 -22.38 8.72
N GLU A 208 19.46 -21.77 9.89
CA GLU A 208 18.45 -20.76 10.18
C GLU A 208 18.73 -19.53 9.31
N THR A 209 18.19 -19.50 8.08
CA THR A 209 18.16 -18.27 7.27
C THR A 209 17.28 -17.26 7.98
N PHE A 210 17.92 -16.37 8.75
CA PHE A 210 17.34 -15.10 9.16
C PHE A 210 16.99 -14.30 7.90
N ILE A 211 15.75 -13.83 7.84
CA ILE A 211 15.24 -13.01 6.73
C ILE A 211 15.72 -11.58 6.95
N GLU A 212 16.59 -11.08 6.08
CA GLU A 212 16.46 -9.73 5.54
C GLU A 212 16.46 -9.87 4.00
N HIS A 213 15.47 -9.25 3.37
CA HIS A 213 15.19 -9.15 1.93
C HIS A 213 14.28 -10.16 1.22
N ASP A 214 13.20 -9.55 0.70
CA ASP A 214 12.22 -10.06 -0.24
C ASP A 214 12.88 -10.10 -1.63
N GLU A 215 13.42 -11.23 -2.07
CA GLU A 215 13.70 -11.41 -3.49
C GLU A 215 12.37 -11.48 -4.24
N VAL A 216 12.04 -10.37 -4.90
CA VAL A 216 11.00 -10.27 -5.91
C VAL A 216 11.71 -10.34 -7.25
N ASP A 217 11.28 -11.27 -8.10
CA ASP A 217 11.59 -11.18 -9.51
C ASP A 217 10.82 -9.97 -10.06
N ASP A 218 11.48 -8.82 -10.08
CA ASP A 218 11.00 -7.56 -10.64
C ASP A 218 11.00 -7.59 -12.18
N GLY A 219 11.26 -8.75 -12.80
CA GLY A 219 11.13 -8.96 -14.23
C GLY A 219 9.73 -8.59 -14.73
N GLU A 220 9.62 -7.39 -15.30
CA GLU A 220 8.59 -7.04 -16.28
C GLU A 220 8.72 -7.84 -17.59
N HIS A 221 9.67 -8.78 -17.67
CA HIS A 221 9.77 -9.79 -18.70
C HIS A 221 9.39 -11.15 -18.12
N ASP A 222 8.38 -11.80 -18.71
CA ASP A 222 8.15 -13.22 -18.48
C ASP A 222 9.46 -13.98 -18.78
N PRO A 223 9.91 -14.88 -17.89
CA PRO A 223 11.16 -15.60 -18.11
C PRO A 223 11.06 -16.49 -19.36
N PRO A 224 12.18 -16.70 -20.09
CA PRO A 224 12.20 -17.62 -21.23
C PRO A 224 11.75 -19.01 -20.78
N SER A 225 11.00 -19.69 -21.66
CA SER A 225 10.19 -20.89 -21.40
C SER A 225 10.94 -22.16 -20.94
N THR A 226 12.17 -22.04 -20.48
CA THR A 226 13.05 -23.15 -20.08
C THR A 226 13.36 -23.20 -18.57
N CYS A 227 12.90 -22.24 -17.75
CA CYS A 227 13.00 -22.41 -16.30
C CYS A 227 11.92 -23.36 -15.78
N HIS A 228 12.33 -24.45 -15.14
CA HIS A 228 11.45 -25.50 -14.61
C HIS A 228 10.25 -24.91 -13.84
N GLN A 229 9.04 -25.35 -14.22
CA GLN A 229 7.77 -25.07 -13.55
C GLN A 229 7.81 -25.63 -12.11
N GLU A 230 8.38 -24.89 -11.16
CA GLU A 230 8.18 -25.18 -9.74
C GLU A 230 6.70 -24.95 -9.42
N THR A 231 5.97 -26.02 -9.08
CA THR A 231 4.54 -26.02 -8.79
C THR A 231 4.24 -25.21 -7.52
N ASP A 232 3.29 -24.28 -7.60
CA ASP A 232 2.84 -23.50 -6.44
C ASP A 232 2.16 -24.44 -5.43
N ILE A 233 2.87 -24.80 -4.36
CA ILE A 233 2.40 -25.71 -3.30
C ILE A 233 1.12 -25.25 -2.59
N SER A 234 0.66 -24.01 -2.80
CA SER A 234 -0.59 -23.51 -2.24
C SER A 234 -1.80 -23.67 -3.16
N VAL A 235 -1.58 -24.16 -4.38
CA VAL A 235 -2.62 -24.46 -5.36
C VAL A 235 -2.76 -25.96 -5.48
N GLU A 236 -3.95 -26.47 -5.16
CA GLU A 236 -4.31 -27.87 -5.32
C GLU A 236 -5.57 -27.94 -6.17
N ASN A 237 -5.52 -28.66 -7.29
CA ASN A 237 -6.64 -28.80 -8.24
C ASN A 237 -7.25 -27.45 -8.69
N GLY A 238 -6.42 -26.44 -8.97
CA GLY A 238 -6.89 -25.11 -9.40
C GLY A 238 -7.46 -24.21 -8.29
N VAL A 239 -7.49 -24.70 -7.05
CA VAL A 239 -7.96 -23.96 -5.88
C VAL A 239 -6.76 -23.54 -5.03
N ARG A 240 -6.72 -22.26 -4.66
CA ARG A 240 -5.72 -21.72 -3.75
C ARG A 240 -6.21 -21.79 -2.31
N LYS A 241 -5.34 -22.24 -1.40
CA LYS A 241 -5.64 -22.18 0.04
C LYS A 241 -5.80 -20.71 0.48
N SER A 242 -6.92 -20.39 1.12
CA SER A 242 -7.14 -19.05 1.69
C SER A 242 -6.11 -18.76 2.79
N LEU A 243 -5.48 -17.60 2.70
CA LEU A 243 -4.48 -17.14 3.66
C LEU A 243 -4.90 -15.80 4.23
N GLN A 244 -4.82 -15.63 5.55
CA GLN A 244 -5.14 -14.35 6.21
C GLN A 244 -4.32 -13.17 5.64
N ARG A 245 -3.10 -13.43 5.14
CA ARG A 245 -2.27 -12.42 4.50
C ARG A 245 -2.83 -11.88 3.19
N HIS A 246 -3.77 -12.54 2.52
CA HIS A 246 -4.41 -12.05 1.28
C HIS A 246 -5.73 -11.34 1.54
N ARG A 247 -6.29 -11.50 2.75
CA ARG A 247 -7.52 -10.82 3.14
C ARG A 247 -7.27 -9.33 3.30
N ARG A 248 -8.01 -8.49 2.57
CA ARG A 248 -7.89 -7.03 2.61
C ARG A 248 -9.25 -6.38 2.73
N THR A 249 -9.26 -5.19 3.32
CA THR A 249 -10.46 -4.37 3.48
C THR A 249 -10.32 -3.14 2.60
N ILE A 250 -11.25 -2.99 1.67
CA ILE A 250 -11.43 -1.81 0.83
C ILE A 250 -12.66 -1.05 1.34
N TYR A 251 -12.47 0.20 1.71
CA TYR A 251 -13.54 1.07 2.22
C TYR A 251 -14.24 1.84 1.10
N ALA A 252 -13.50 2.24 0.08
CA ALA A 252 -14.05 2.90 -1.11
C ALA A 252 -13.22 2.53 -2.33
N CYS A 253 -13.89 2.32 -3.46
CA CYS A 253 -13.25 2.14 -4.77
C CYS A 253 -14.19 2.72 -5.84
N ARG A 254 -13.96 3.99 -6.20
CA ARG A 254 -14.91 4.77 -7.00
C ARG A 254 -14.20 5.47 -8.15
N GLY A 255 -14.86 5.52 -9.30
CA GLY A 255 -14.36 6.22 -10.48
C GLY A 255 -15.23 7.43 -10.80
N THR A 256 -14.60 8.51 -11.24
CA THR A 256 -15.26 9.70 -11.77
C THR A 256 -14.63 10.08 -13.09
N LEU A 257 -15.44 10.54 -14.05
CA LEU A 257 -14.93 11.05 -15.32
C LEU A 257 -14.45 12.49 -15.10
N VAL A 258 -13.19 12.74 -15.42
CA VAL A 258 -12.57 14.07 -15.46
C VAL A 258 -12.50 14.48 -16.93
N PRO A 259 -13.31 15.46 -17.37
CA PRO A 259 -13.40 15.81 -18.79
C PRO A 259 -12.10 16.34 -19.40
N ASP A 260 -11.25 16.99 -18.59
CA ASP A 260 -9.98 17.55 -19.02
C ASP A 260 -8.95 17.45 -17.89
N MET A 261 -7.93 16.62 -18.11
CA MET A 261 -6.71 16.55 -17.32
C MET A 261 -5.52 16.74 -18.27
N HIS A 262 -5.05 17.99 -18.39
CA HIS A 262 -3.95 18.37 -19.29
C HIS A 262 -4.22 18.08 -20.78
N GLY A 263 -5.44 18.33 -21.25
CA GLY A 263 -5.82 18.29 -22.66
C GLY A 263 -6.45 16.98 -23.13
N GLU A 264 -6.76 16.06 -22.22
CA GLU A 264 -7.46 14.80 -22.53
C GLU A 264 -8.37 14.38 -21.37
N PRO A 265 -9.51 13.70 -21.62
CA PRO A 265 -10.35 13.13 -20.57
C PRO A 265 -9.73 11.90 -19.90
N TYR A 266 -9.92 11.78 -18.59
CA TYR A 266 -9.45 10.67 -17.77
C TYR A 266 -10.57 10.10 -16.89
N VAL A 267 -10.48 8.81 -16.57
CA VAL A 267 -11.18 8.26 -15.40
C VAL A 267 -10.26 8.42 -14.20
N HIS A 268 -10.69 9.23 -13.23
CA HIS A 268 -10.05 9.37 -11.93
C HIS A 268 -10.65 8.36 -10.96
N ILE A 269 -9.81 7.45 -10.49
CA ILE A 269 -10.19 6.39 -9.57
C ILE A 269 -9.67 6.76 -8.19
N HIS A 270 -10.55 6.80 -7.20
CA HIS A 270 -10.21 7.00 -5.80
C HIS A 270 -10.41 5.70 -5.02
N LEU A 271 -9.35 5.22 -4.37
CA LEU A 271 -9.34 4.00 -3.59
C LEU A 271 -8.92 4.27 -2.16
N THR A 272 -9.73 3.83 -1.20
CA THR A 272 -9.44 3.91 0.22
C THR A 272 -9.44 2.51 0.81
N GLY A 273 -8.35 2.10 1.45
CA GLY A 273 -8.22 0.75 2.01
C GLY A 273 -7.36 0.70 3.26
N ALA A 274 -7.54 -0.34 4.07
CA ALA A 274 -6.75 -0.52 5.28
C ALA A 274 -5.28 -0.81 4.96
N SER A 275 -5.04 -1.67 3.99
CA SER A 275 -3.73 -2.04 3.45
C SER A 275 -3.90 -2.65 2.06
N PHE A 276 -2.81 -2.74 1.30
CA PHE A 276 -2.82 -3.32 -0.05
C PHE A 276 -1.67 -4.33 -0.19
N LEU A 277 -1.90 -5.40 -0.97
CA LEU A 277 -0.87 -6.33 -1.44
C LEU A 277 -0.04 -5.69 -2.55
N LEU A 278 1.09 -6.32 -2.86
CA LEU A 278 1.90 -5.92 -4.02
C LEU A 278 1.06 -6.03 -5.30
N ASN A 279 1.11 -4.99 -6.13
CA ASN A 279 0.33 -4.86 -7.38
C ASN A 279 -1.20 -4.94 -7.24
N GLN A 280 -1.76 -4.99 -6.03
CA GLN A 280 -3.19 -5.20 -5.84
C GLN A 280 -4.05 -4.20 -6.59
N ILE A 281 -3.73 -2.91 -6.46
CA ILE A 281 -4.49 -1.84 -7.09
C ILE A 281 -4.39 -1.95 -8.62
N ARG A 282 -3.20 -2.23 -9.15
CA ARG A 282 -2.98 -2.43 -10.59
C ARG A 282 -3.76 -3.63 -11.12
N CYS A 283 -3.82 -4.73 -10.37
CA CYS A 283 -4.65 -5.89 -10.71
C CYS A 283 -6.14 -5.59 -10.63
N MET A 284 -6.58 -4.81 -9.63
CA MET A 284 -7.98 -4.37 -9.50
C MET A 284 -8.40 -3.51 -10.70
N VAL A 285 -7.57 -2.54 -11.07
CA VAL A 285 -7.78 -1.68 -12.26
C VAL A 285 -7.77 -2.52 -13.54
N GLY A 286 -6.77 -3.39 -13.73
CA GLY A 286 -6.69 -4.25 -14.91
C GLY A 286 -7.90 -5.18 -15.06
N ALA A 287 -8.36 -5.80 -13.97
CA ALA A 287 -9.57 -6.63 -13.99
C ALA A 287 -10.83 -5.81 -14.34
N ALA A 288 -10.95 -4.59 -13.81
CA ALA A 288 -12.06 -3.71 -14.17
C ALA A 288 -12.00 -3.28 -15.65
N MET A 289 -10.81 -3.03 -16.20
CA MET A 289 -10.61 -2.76 -17.64
C MET A 289 -10.99 -3.98 -18.49
N ALA A 290 -10.65 -5.19 -18.02
CA ALA A 290 -11.03 -6.43 -18.69
C ALA A 290 -12.56 -6.65 -18.72
N VAL A 291 -13.27 -6.32 -17.64
CA VAL A 291 -14.73 -6.35 -17.63
C VAL A 291 -15.31 -5.28 -18.55
N ALA A 292 -14.76 -4.06 -18.52
CA ALA A 292 -15.22 -2.93 -19.31
C ALA A 292 -15.11 -3.15 -20.83
N THR A 293 -14.04 -3.81 -21.26
CA THR A 293 -13.76 -4.12 -22.67
C THR A 293 -14.39 -5.44 -23.14
N GLY A 294 -15.03 -6.19 -22.24
CA GLY A 294 -15.62 -7.50 -22.54
C GLY A 294 -14.61 -8.66 -22.57
N ALA A 295 -13.32 -8.41 -22.32
CA ALA A 295 -12.29 -9.44 -22.24
C ALA A 295 -12.47 -10.40 -21.05
N MET A 296 -13.17 -9.99 -20.00
CA MET A 296 -13.53 -10.82 -18.86
C MET A 296 -15.02 -10.71 -18.54
N THR A 297 -15.69 -11.84 -18.32
CA THR A 297 -17.12 -11.84 -17.96
C THR A 297 -17.31 -11.36 -16.51
N PRO A 298 -18.45 -10.72 -16.18
CA PRO A 298 -18.75 -10.30 -14.80
C PRO A 298 -18.77 -11.46 -13.79
N SER A 299 -19.12 -12.67 -14.24
CA SER A 299 -19.11 -13.89 -13.41
C SER A 299 -17.69 -14.36 -13.12
N LEU A 300 -16.80 -14.33 -14.12
CA LEU A 300 -15.40 -14.69 -13.90
C LEU A 300 -14.68 -13.69 -13.00
N PHE A 301 -15.01 -12.40 -13.14
CA PHE A 301 -14.59 -11.35 -12.20
C PHE A 301 -15.05 -11.64 -10.76
N ASP A 302 -16.33 -11.98 -10.57
CA ASP A 302 -16.86 -12.33 -9.25
C ASP A 302 -16.17 -13.57 -8.68
N ALA A 303 -15.91 -14.58 -9.53
CA ALA A 303 -15.19 -15.76 -9.10
C ALA A 303 -13.76 -15.42 -8.66
N ALA A 304 -13.06 -14.55 -9.40
CA ALA A 304 -11.72 -14.09 -9.06
C ALA A 304 -11.65 -13.40 -7.70
N LEU A 305 -12.71 -12.66 -7.32
CA LEU A 305 -12.77 -11.88 -6.09
C LEU A 305 -13.33 -12.66 -4.89
N ARG A 306 -14.28 -13.56 -5.12
CA ARG A 306 -15.11 -14.17 -4.06
C ARG A 306 -14.83 -15.63 -3.80
N THR A 307 -14.09 -16.29 -4.69
CA THR A 307 -13.77 -17.71 -4.56
C THR A 307 -12.27 -17.91 -4.37
N ASN A 308 -11.92 -19.14 -3.98
CA ASN A 308 -10.54 -19.57 -3.91
C ASN A 308 -10.01 -20.12 -5.24
N GLN A 309 -10.80 -20.05 -6.32
CA GLN A 309 -10.37 -20.50 -7.64
C GLN A 309 -9.29 -19.58 -8.18
N VAL A 310 -8.27 -20.16 -8.81
CA VAL A 310 -7.21 -19.39 -9.46
C VAL A 310 -7.75 -18.82 -10.75
N VAL A 311 -7.87 -17.50 -10.81
CA VAL A 311 -8.30 -16.75 -12.00
C VAL A 311 -7.23 -15.72 -12.32
N SER A 312 -6.66 -15.81 -13.52
CA SER A 312 -5.68 -14.85 -13.98
C SER A 312 -6.34 -13.48 -14.20
N VAL A 313 -5.73 -12.42 -13.68
CA VAL A 313 -6.15 -11.02 -13.87
C VAL A 313 -4.98 -10.20 -14.43
N PRO A 314 -5.23 -9.24 -15.33
CA PRO A 314 -4.16 -8.45 -15.90
C PRO A 314 -3.70 -7.39 -14.91
N THR A 315 -2.43 -7.00 -14.97
CA THR A 315 -1.87 -5.95 -14.12
C THR A 315 -1.78 -4.66 -14.93
N ALA A 316 -2.61 -3.66 -14.61
CA ALA A 316 -2.61 -2.36 -15.31
C ALA A 316 -1.24 -1.65 -15.21
N PRO A 317 -0.93 -0.69 -16.09
CA PRO A 317 0.28 0.15 -15.98
C PRO A 317 0.42 0.84 -14.60
N ALA A 318 1.65 1.06 -14.14
CA ALA A 318 1.92 1.69 -12.84
C ALA A 318 1.84 3.22 -12.90
N GLU A 319 1.97 3.77 -14.11
CA GLU A 319 2.12 5.18 -14.46
C GLU A 319 0.93 6.04 -13.98
N GLY A 320 -0.26 5.44 -13.89
CA GLY A 320 -1.46 6.11 -13.37
C GLY A 320 -1.55 6.14 -11.84
N LEU A 321 -0.76 5.36 -11.10
CA LEU A 321 -0.97 5.10 -9.67
C LEU A 321 -0.26 6.11 -8.77
N VAL A 322 -1.02 6.75 -7.88
CA VAL A 322 -0.51 7.74 -6.92
C VAL A 322 -0.97 7.40 -5.51
N LEU A 323 -0.05 7.41 -4.53
CA LEU A 323 -0.41 7.39 -3.12
C LEU A 323 -0.77 8.82 -2.68
N SER A 324 -2.06 9.09 -2.47
CA SER A 324 -2.58 10.42 -2.17
C SER A 324 -2.49 10.78 -0.68
N SER A 325 -2.75 9.81 0.21
CA SER A 325 -2.76 10.05 1.66
C SER A 325 -2.53 8.79 2.50
N CYS A 326 -2.09 9.00 3.74
CA CYS A 326 -1.95 7.96 4.77
C CYS A 326 -2.66 8.40 6.06
N GLY A 327 -3.59 7.59 6.53
CA GLY A 327 -4.29 7.80 7.80
C GLY A 327 -3.58 7.13 8.97
N PHE A 328 -3.50 7.85 10.09
CA PHE A 328 -2.97 7.40 11.37
C PHE A 328 -4.01 7.66 12.47
N GLY A 329 -3.97 6.88 13.56
CA GLY A 329 -4.80 7.15 14.75
C GLY A 329 -5.92 6.14 15.03
N ALA A 330 -5.60 4.83 15.09
CA ALA A 330 -6.53 3.81 15.58
C ALA A 330 -6.21 3.37 17.01
N LYS A 331 -5.22 2.49 17.20
CA LYS A 331 -4.94 1.86 18.51
C LYS A 331 -4.28 2.81 19.52
N GLN A 332 -3.58 3.83 19.03
CA GLN A 332 -2.93 4.87 19.83
C GLN A 332 -3.10 6.21 19.10
N HIS A 333 -3.83 7.15 19.69
CA HIS A 333 -3.99 8.53 19.18
C HIS A 333 -2.76 9.37 19.50
N LEU A 334 -1.59 8.89 19.09
CA LEU A 334 -0.35 9.61 19.28
C LEU A 334 -0.01 10.46 18.05
N ILE A 335 -0.46 10.06 16.86
CA ILE A 335 -0.13 10.73 15.60
C ILE A 335 -1.33 10.74 14.66
N SER A 336 -1.53 11.88 13.98
CA SER A 336 -2.42 12.03 12.82
C SER A 336 -1.66 12.73 11.69
N LEU A 337 -1.98 12.42 10.42
CA LEU A 337 -1.37 13.12 9.30
C LEU A 337 -1.81 14.59 9.28
N LEU A 338 -3.12 14.82 9.22
CA LEU A 338 -3.77 16.13 9.36
C LEU A 338 -4.47 16.23 10.71
N ARG A 339 -4.91 17.42 11.09
CA ARG A 339 -5.66 17.60 12.32
C ARG A 339 -6.98 16.82 12.26
N ASP A 340 -7.18 15.96 13.24
CA ASP A 340 -8.48 15.35 13.50
C ASP A 340 -9.22 16.19 14.54
N HIS A 341 -10.30 16.85 14.11
CA HIS A 341 -11.12 17.68 14.99
C HIS A 341 -11.86 16.88 16.07
N ASN A 342 -11.99 15.56 15.90
CA ASN A 342 -12.57 14.68 16.91
C ASN A 342 -11.56 14.25 17.97
N THR A 343 -10.25 14.45 17.72
CA THR A 343 -9.22 14.18 18.73
C THR A 343 -9.21 15.33 19.76
N PRO A 344 -9.39 15.06 21.07
CA PRO A 344 -9.36 16.09 22.11
C PRO A 344 -8.05 16.88 22.08
N ARG A 345 -8.14 18.23 22.16
CA ARG A 345 -6.96 19.12 22.13
C ARG A 345 -5.91 18.80 23.20
N ASN A 346 -6.36 18.24 24.33
CA ASN A 346 -5.55 17.89 25.49
C ASN A 346 -5.52 16.37 25.72
N LEU A 347 -5.45 15.56 24.65
CA LEU A 347 -5.25 14.12 24.81
C LEU A 347 -3.84 13.84 25.36
N SER A 348 -3.67 14.03 26.67
CA SER A 348 -2.63 13.35 27.43
C SER A 348 -3.19 11.99 27.79
N VAL A 349 -2.57 10.91 27.30
CA VAL A 349 -2.95 9.59 27.77
C VAL A 349 -2.56 9.52 29.25
N THR A 350 -3.57 9.46 30.12
CA THR A 350 -3.44 9.69 31.56
C THR A 350 -2.53 8.66 32.23
N GLY A 351 -1.62 9.13 33.10
CA GLY A 351 -0.99 8.34 34.16
C GLY A 351 0.38 7.70 33.87
N ASN A 352 0.88 7.71 32.64
CA ASN A 352 2.19 7.14 32.31
C ASN A 352 3.17 8.21 31.76
N PRO A 353 4.27 8.53 32.46
CA PRO A 353 5.26 9.52 32.01
C PRO A 353 5.97 9.15 30.69
N ASN A 354 5.79 7.92 30.19
CA ASN A 354 6.30 7.47 28.89
C ASN A 354 5.30 7.61 27.72
N GLN A 355 4.10 8.16 27.91
CA GLN A 355 3.17 8.42 26.79
C GLN A 355 3.36 9.83 26.23
N ALA A 356 3.77 9.91 24.96
CA ALA A 356 3.96 11.18 24.26
C ALA A 356 2.62 11.88 24.00
N PRO A 357 2.59 13.22 23.85
CA PRO A 357 1.37 13.92 23.45
C PRO A 357 1.06 13.61 21.98
N HIS A 358 -0.21 13.76 21.60
CA HIS A 358 -0.64 13.69 20.20
C HIS A 358 0.17 14.66 19.32
N ARG A 359 0.43 14.26 18.07
CA ARG A 359 1.19 15.00 17.07
C ARG A 359 0.45 15.00 15.75
N VAL A 360 0.23 16.18 15.20
CA VAL A 360 -0.20 16.35 13.81
C VAL A 360 1.07 16.47 12.96
N LEU A 361 1.19 15.66 11.89
CA LEU A 361 2.39 15.63 11.06
C LEU A 361 2.45 16.75 10.03
N VAL A 362 1.29 17.17 9.52
CA VAL A 362 1.12 18.30 8.59
C VAL A 362 0.20 19.30 9.27
N SER A 363 0.73 20.45 9.62
CA SER A 363 -0.06 21.52 10.23
C SER A 363 -1.07 22.04 9.20
N ASP A 364 -2.32 22.24 9.63
CA ASP A 364 -3.35 22.89 8.80
C ASP A 364 -3.04 24.39 8.57
N THR A 365 -1.95 24.93 9.14
CA THR A 365 -1.46 26.26 8.75
C THR A 365 -1.15 26.22 7.26
N ASP A 366 -1.77 27.13 6.52
CA ASP A 366 -1.85 27.05 5.06
C ASP A 366 -0.53 26.67 4.38
N ALA A 367 0.63 27.16 4.80
CA ALA A 367 1.89 26.91 4.10
C ALA A 367 2.27 25.42 3.87
N GLU A 368 2.20 24.53 4.87
CA GLU A 368 2.67 23.13 4.73
C GLU A 368 1.70 22.29 3.89
N LEU A 369 0.41 22.37 4.24
CA LEU A 369 -0.65 21.70 3.50
C LEU A 369 -0.73 22.21 2.07
N HIS A 370 -0.67 23.54 1.86
CA HIS A 370 -0.66 24.10 0.52
C HIS A 370 0.56 23.60 -0.25
N GLN A 371 1.78 23.59 0.30
CA GLN A 371 2.95 23.05 -0.40
C GLN A 371 2.77 21.59 -0.83
N MET A 372 2.21 20.74 0.04
CA MET A 372 1.89 19.36 -0.30
C MET A 372 0.85 19.26 -1.43
N LEU A 373 -0.22 20.06 -1.33
CA LEU A 373 -1.25 20.14 -2.36
C LEU A 373 -0.74 20.77 -3.67
N ARG A 374 0.22 21.69 -3.64
CA ARG A 374 0.85 22.27 -4.86
C ARG A 374 1.68 21.23 -5.59
N PHE A 375 2.49 20.49 -4.82
CA PHE A 375 3.32 19.41 -5.35
C PHE A 375 2.46 18.32 -6.01
N ARG A 376 1.25 18.08 -5.48
CA ARG A 376 0.29 17.08 -5.99
C ARG A 376 -0.68 17.60 -7.07
N ASN A 377 -1.40 18.68 -6.81
CA ASN A 377 -2.68 19.05 -7.47
C ASN A 377 -2.67 20.34 -8.31
N GLU A 378 -1.76 21.29 -8.11
CA GLU A 378 -1.86 22.58 -8.83
C GLU A 378 -1.53 22.42 -10.32
N VAL A 379 -1.99 23.36 -11.16
CA VAL A 379 -1.89 23.37 -12.64
C VAL A 379 -0.46 23.18 -13.19
N LEU A 380 0.56 23.31 -12.33
CA LEU A 380 1.97 23.03 -12.62
C LEU A 380 2.54 21.75 -11.96
N SER A 381 1.71 20.88 -11.40
CA SER A 381 2.11 19.82 -10.46
C SER A 381 3.11 18.84 -11.06
N VAL A 382 4.12 18.51 -10.26
CA VAL A 382 5.16 17.56 -10.65
C VAL A 382 4.54 16.18 -10.84
N ILE A 383 3.63 15.76 -9.96
CA ILE A 383 3.05 14.41 -10.00
C ILE A 383 2.07 14.23 -11.16
N TYR A 384 1.03 15.06 -11.31
CA TYR A 384 0.01 14.78 -12.34
C TYR A 384 0.50 15.10 -13.75
N LYS A 385 1.38 16.09 -13.95
CA LYS A 385 2.06 16.25 -15.24
C LYS A 385 2.90 15.05 -15.58
N GLU A 386 3.61 14.51 -14.60
CA GLU A 386 4.42 13.32 -14.80
C GLU A 386 3.56 12.10 -15.14
N VAL A 387 2.42 11.91 -14.46
CA VAL A 387 1.44 10.88 -14.83
C VAL A 387 1.02 11.01 -16.30
N VAL A 388 0.64 12.21 -16.74
CA VAL A 388 0.23 12.45 -18.15
C VAL A 388 1.38 12.20 -19.12
N ARG A 389 2.60 12.64 -18.77
CA ARG A 389 3.81 12.39 -19.58
C ARG A 389 4.09 10.89 -19.70
N MET A 390 4.03 10.15 -18.58
CA MET A 390 4.29 8.73 -18.53
C MET A 390 3.29 7.91 -19.35
N TRP A 391 2.01 8.29 -19.35
CA TRP A 391 1.03 7.65 -20.25
C TRP A 391 1.35 7.83 -21.74
N ARG A 392 2.09 8.88 -22.12
CA ARG A 392 2.45 9.17 -23.51
C ARG A 392 3.80 8.60 -23.92
N GLU A 393 4.75 8.59 -22.99
CA GLU A 393 6.17 8.33 -23.29
C GLU A 393 6.67 6.97 -22.77
N SER A 394 5.92 6.27 -21.92
CA SER A 394 6.34 4.95 -21.40
C SER A 394 6.23 3.87 -22.47
N ASP A 395 7.34 3.23 -22.79
CA ASP A 395 7.39 2.04 -23.65
C ASP A 395 6.54 0.89 -23.07
N PHE A 396 6.50 0.77 -21.74
CA PHE A 396 5.68 -0.23 -21.07
C PHE A 396 4.18 0.02 -21.32
N VAL A 397 3.73 1.27 -21.22
CA VAL A 397 2.35 1.65 -21.54
C VAL A 397 2.05 1.37 -23.01
N ALA A 398 2.96 1.70 -23.92
CA ALA A 398 2.79 1.49 -25.36
C ALA A 398 2.68 -0.01 -25.72
N ALA A 399 3.42 -0.89 -25.05
CA ALA A 399 3.38 -2.34 -25.26
C ALA A 399 2.20 -3.03 -24.54
N TRP A 400 1.62 -2.39 -23.53
CA TRP A 400 0.60 -3.01 -22.68
C TRP A 400 -0.65 -3.54 -23.41
N PRO A 401 -1.20 -2.87 -24.45
CA PRO A 401 -2.31 -3.41 -25.23
C PRO A 401 -2.03 -4.79 -25.84
N GLU A 402 -0.79 -5.05 -26.29
CA GLU A 402 -0.39 -6.35 -26.83
C GLU A 402 -0.33 -7.42 -25.73
N HIS A 403 0.24 -7.06 -24.57
CA HIS A 403 0.24 -7.93 -23.39
C HIS A 403 -1.19 -8.25 -22.92
N PHE A 404 -2.08 -7.27 -22.95
CA PHE A 404 -3.48 -7.44 -22.61
C PHE A 404 -4.22 -8.36 -23.59
N ALA A 405 -3.96 -8.22 -24.89
CA ALA A 405 -4.50 -9.12 -25.91
C ALA A 405 -4.01 -10.56 -25.73
N SER A 406 -2.71 -10.75 -25.47
CA SER A 406 -2.13 -12.07 -25.19
C SER A 406 -2.72 -12.71 -23.93
N TRP A 407 -2.86 -11.92 -22.85
CA TRP A 407 -3.53 -12.35 -21.63
C TRP A 407 -4.99 -12.76 -21.89
N SER A 408 -5.74 -11.97 -22.66
CA SER A 408 -7.15 -12.27 -22.99
C SER A 408 -7.28 -13.56 -23.80
N ALA A 409 -6.39 -13.78 -24.79
CA ALA A 409 -6.36 -15.03 -25.56
C ALA A 409 -6.08 -16.24 -24.66
N THR A 410 -5.14 -16.11 -23.71
CA THR A 410 -4.82 -17.15 -22.72
C THR A 410 -6.01 -17.45 -21.81
N LEU A 411 -6.69 -16.41 -21.31
CA LEU A 411 -7.88 -16.56 -20.48
C LEU A 411 -9.00 -17.30 -21.24
N ASN A 412 -9.23 -16.96 -22.50
CA ASN A 412 -10.22 -17.62 -23.35
C ASN A 412 -9.87 -19.10 -23.61
N ALA A 413 -8.59 -19.40 -23.86
CA ALA A 413 -8.13 -20.77 -24.03
C ALA A 413 -8.33 -21.63 -22.75
N GLN A 414 -8.03 -21.07 -21.58
CA GLN A 414 -8.23 -21.73 -20.27
C GLN A 414 -9.71 -21.88 -19.91
N SER A 415 -10.55 -20.94 -20.37
CA SER A 415 -11.99 -20.94 -20.11
C SER A 415 -12.71 -22.14 -20.74
N ASN A 416 -12.11 -22.81 -21.73
CA ASN A 416 -12.70 -24.02 -22.32
C ASN A 416 -12.52 -25.29 -21.48
N GLY A 417 -11.61 -25.29 -20.48
CA GLY A 417 -11.35 -26.45 -19.61
C GLY A 417 -11.95 -26.34 -18.20
N ASN A 418 -11.67 -25.22 -17.49
CA ASN A 418 -11.94 -25.11 -16.05
C ASN A 418 -13.11 -24.16 -15.69
N HIS A 419 -13.65 -23.43 -16.66
CA HIS A 419 -14.68 -22.41 -16.41
C HIS A 419 -15.97 -22.94 -15.76
N PRO A 420 -16.48 -24.15 -16.09
CA PRO A 420 -17.66 -24.70 -15.41
C PRO A 420 -17.46 -24.89 -13.90
N GLU A 421 -16.29 -25.37 -13.47
CA GLU A 421 -15.96 -25.56 -12.06
C GLU A 421 -15.85 -24.23 -11.31
N ILE A 422 -15.26 -23.23 -11.97
CA ILE A 422 -15.15 -21.87 -11.44
C ILE A 422 -16.54 -21.26 -11.21
N LEU A 423 -17.45 -21.41 -12.18
CA LEU A 423 -18.81 -20.91 -12.07
C LEU A 423 -19.62 -21.68 -11.01
N ALA A 424 -19.46 -23.00 -10.90
CA ALA A 424 -20.11 -23.80 -9.87
C ALA A 424 -19.64 -23.39 -8.45
N ALA A 425 -18.34 -23.12 -8.28
CA ALA A 425 -17.80 -22.59 -7.03
C ALA A 425 -18.38 -21.22 -6.69
N LEU A 426 -18.53 -20.33 -7.69
CA LEU A 426 -19.16 -19.04 -7.49
C LEU A 426 -20.64 -19.18 -7.08
N GLN A 427 -21.41 -20.04 -7.75
CA GLN A 427 -22.80 -20.31 -7.40
C GLN A 427 -22.94 -20.81 -5.95
N THR A 428 -22.02 -21.68 -5.52
CA THR A 428 -21.96 -22.17 -4.13
C THR A 428 -21.72 -21.03 -3.14
N VAL A 429 -20.79 -20.12 -3.44
CA VAL A 429 -20.53 -18.94 -2.61
C VAL A 429 -21.74 -18.01 -2.55
N LEU A 430 -22.38 -17.75 -3.69
CA LEU A 430 -23.59 -16.92 -3.79
C LEU A 430 -24.75 -17.48 -2.95
N ALA A 431 -25.00 -18.79 -3.05
CA ALA A 431 -26.03 -19.47 -2.27
C ALA A 431 -25.73 -19.40 -0.76
N ASN A 432 -24.47 -19.61 -0.37
CA ASN A 432 -24.04 -19.49 1.02
C ASN A 432 -24.22 -18.06 1.57
N ASP A 433 -23.92 -17.04 0.77
CA ASP A 433 -24.07 -15.65 1.20
C ASP A 433 -25.55 -15.24 1.31
N ALA A 434 -26.42 -15.72 0.42
CA ALA A 434 -27.87 -15.56 0.54
C ALA A 434 -28.40 -16.20 1.84
N GLY A 435 -27.93 -17.41 2.17
CA GLY A 435 -28.26 -18.07 3.43
C GLY A 435 -27.78 -17.31 4.67
N LYS A 436 -26.56 -16.76 4.64
CA LYS A 436 -26.05 -15.90 5.73
C LYS A 436 -26.87 -14.63 5.88
N ALA A 437 -27.24 -13.97 4.78
CA ALA A 437 -28.04 -12.75 4.80
C ALA A 437 -29.43 -13.00 5.42
N ALA A 438 -30.12 -14.06 5.00
CA ALA A 438 -31.41 -14.45 5.57
C ALA A 438 -31.30 -14.79 7.07
N ASN A 439 -30.23 -15.47 7.48
CA ASN A 439 -29.97 -15.74 8.88
C ASN A 439 -29.69 -14.46 9.69
N SER A 440 -28.90 -13.53 9.14
CA SER A 440 -28.64 -12.23 9.75
C SER A 440 -29.93 -11.42 9.92
N GLU A 441 -30.82 -11.41 8.92
CA GLU A 441 -32.12 -10.74 9.03
C GLU A 441 -32.99 -11.34 10.13
N ARG A 442 -33.02 -12.68 10.25
CA ARG A 442 -33.72 -13.38 11.34
C ARG A 442 -33.17 -12.99 12.71
N VAL A 443 -31.84 -13.02 12.88
CA VAL A 443 -31.18 -12.64 14.14
C VAL A 443 -31.48 -11.19 14.51
N VAL A 444 -31.45 -10.27 13.55
CA VAL A 444 -31.78 -8.87 13.79
C VAL A 444 -33.25 -8.70 14.18
N ARG A 445 -34.18 -9.43 13.53
CA ARG A 445 -35.62 -9.40 13.88
C ARG A 445 -35.84 -9.90 15.32
N GLU A 446 -35.21 -11.01 15.70
CA GLU A 446 -35.29 -11.56 17.06
C GLU A 446 -34.65 -10.63 18.11
N ALA A 447 -33.50 -10.03 17.78
CA ALA A 447 -32.82 -9.06 18.63
C ALA A 447 -33.67 -7.81 18.91
N ARG A 448 -34.42 -7.33 17.90
CA ARG A 448 -35.37 -6.22 18.08
C ARG A 448 -36.52 -6.56 19.03
N VAL A 449 -37.01 -7.81 18.99
CA VAL A 449 -38.07 -8.28 19.89
C VAL A 449 -37.55 -8.44 21.32
N THR A 450 -36.33 -8.94 21.46
CA THR A 450 -35.71 -9.21 22.78
C THR A 450 -35.00 -7.99 23.39
N GLY A 451 -34.89 -6.88 22.66
CA GLY A 451 -34.18 -5.68 23.11
C GLY A 451 -32.65 -5.80 23.11
N ASP A 452 -32.08 -6.79 22.42
CA ASP A 452 -30.64 -7.01 22.36
C ASP A 452 -29.98 -6.07 21.32
N ALA A 453 -29.65 -4.86 21.76
CA ALA A 453 -29.08 -3.81 20.91
C ALA A 453 -27.78 -4.21 20.19
N LEU A 454 -27.00 -5.14 20.75
CA LEU A 454 -25.74 -5.59 20.15
C LEU A 454 -25.96 -6.51 18.95
N LYS A 455 -26.97 -7.38 19.02
CA LYS A 455 -27.30 -8.30 17.92
C LYS A 455 -28.05 -7.64 16.76
N VAL A 456 -28.54 -6.41 16.96
CA VAL A 456 -29.08 -5.57 15.87
C VAL A 456 -27.98 -5.08 14.93
N LEU A 457 -26.74 -4.95 15.43
CA LEU A 457 -25.62 -4.47 14.63
C LEU A 457 -25.09 -5.59 13.70
N PRO A 458 -24.88 -5.31 12.40
CA PRO A 458 -24.31 -6.28 11.48
C PRO A 458 -22.88 -6.68 11.86
N ARG A 459 -22.48 -7.91 11.49
CA ARG A 459 -21.08 -8.33 11.61
C ARG A 459 -20.19 -7.38 10.80
N GLY A 460 -19.11 -6.92 11.43
CA GLY A 460 -18.23 -5.92 10.80
C GLY A 460 -18.87 -4.54 10.66
N PHE A 461 -19.82 -4.19 11.54
CA PHE A 461 -20.50 -2.89 11.58
C PHE A 461 -19.56 -1.71 11.33
N ASN A 462 -18.39 -1.70 11.97
CA ASN A 462 -17.41 -0.62 11.77
C ASN A 462 -17.05 -0.43 10.28
N THR A 463 -16.75 -1.52 9.58
CA THR A 463 -16.43 -1.50 8.15
C THR A 463 -17.65 -1.09 7.34
N ALA A 464 -18.84 -1.59 7.68
CA ALA A 464 -20.08 -1.24 6.98
C ALA A 464 -20.41 0.26 7.10
N VAL A 465 -20.23 0.86 8.28
CA VAL A 465 -20.40 2.30 8.50
C VAL A 465 -19.36 3.09 7.71
N CYS A 466 -18.09 2.67 7.72
CA CYS A 466 -17.04 3.32 6.94
C CYS A 466 -17.38 3.36 5.44
N ILE A 467 -17.80 2.22 4.88
CA ILE A 467 -18.17 2.11 3.46
C ILE A 467 -19.42 2.95 3.16
N HIS A 468 -20.47 2.81 3.96
CA HIS A 468 -21.76 3.44 3.68
C HIS A 468 -21.71 4.97 3.75
N PHE A 469 -20.97 5.52 4.73
CA PHE A 469 -20.85 6.96 4.93
C PHE A 469 -19.57 7.57 4.36
N GLY A 470 -18.70 6.76 3.74
CA GLY A 470 -17.42 7.24 3.21
C GLY A 470 -16.50 7.81 4.28
N ILE A 471 -16.53 7.27 5.49
CA ILE A 471 -15.74 7.78 6.63
C ILE A 471 -14.54 6.89 6.94
N THR A 472 -13.48 7.53 7.42
CA THR A 472 -12.25 6.84 7.84
C THR A 472 -12.49 5.99 9.10
N PRO A 473 -11.99 4.74 9.15
CA PRO A 473 -12.02 3.95 10.37
C PRO A 473 -11.24 4.64 11.51
N GLY A 474 -11.80 4.68 12.72
CA GLY A 474 -11.19 5.35 13.87
C GLY A 474 -12.11 5.51 15.07
N VAL A 475 -11.84 6.52 15.91
CA VAL A 475 -12.61 6.82 17.14
C VAL A 475 -14.06 7.12 16.82
N TYR A 476 -14.35 7.87 15.77
CA TYR A 476 -15.73 8.19 15.39
C TYR A 476 -16.61 6.94 15.27
N VAL A 477 -16.12 5.90 14.60
CA VAL A 477 -16.87 4.65 14.43
C VAL A 477 -17.03 3.92 15.78
N THR A 478 -16.01 4.00 16.63
CA THR A 478 -16.04 3.44 17.99
C THR A 478 -17.02 4.19 18.89
N ASP A 479 -17.11 5.51 18.76
CA ASP A 479 -18.02 6.39 19.48
C ASP A 479 -19.46 6.21 18.99
N VAL A 480 -19.68 6.03 17.68
CA VAL A 480 -20.98 5.63 17.14
C VAL A 480 -21.42 4.30 17.74
N VAL A 481 -20.52 3.30 17.78
CA VAL A 481 -20.81 2.01 18.43
C VAL A 481 -21.10 2.19 19.92
N ALA A 482 -20.32 2.99 20.64
CA ALA A 482 -20.51 3.26 22.06
C ALA A 482 -21.83 4.01 22.33
N GLY A 483 -22.19 4.95 21.45
CA GLY A 483 -23.44 5.69 21.49
C GLY A 483 -24.64 4.78 21.27
N VAL A 484 -24.60 3.91 20.25
CA VAL A 484 -25.65 2.90 20.02
C VAL A 484 -25.81 1.97 21.23
N LYS A 485 -24.71 1.64 21.92
CA LYS A 485 -24.76 0.84 23.17
C LYS A 485 -25.30 1.59 24.39
N ARG A 486 -25.41 2.93 24.36
CA ARG A 486 -25.86 3.77 25.49
C ARG A 486 -27.31 4.25 25.37
N VAL A 487 -27.91 4.16 24.19
CA VAL A 487 -29.31 4.58 23.92
C VAL A 487 -30.32 3.48 24.33
N HIS A 488 -29.82 2.35 24.81
CA HIS A 488 -30.56 1.28 25.48
C HIS A 488 -29.88 0.98 26.81
#